data_AF-A0A5J4F8X9-F1
#
_entry.id   AF-A0A5J4F8X9-F1
#
_cell.length_a   1.000
_cell.length_b   1.000
_cell.length_c   1.000
_cell.angle_alpha   90.00
_cell.angle_beta   90.00
_cell.angle_gamma   90.00
#
_symmetry.space_group_name_H-M   'P 1'
#
loop_
_entity.id
_entity.type
_entity.pdbx_description
1 polymer ?
#
loop_
_entity_poly.entity_id
_entity_poly.type
_entity_poly.pdbx_seq_one_letter_code
_entity_poly.pdbx_strand_id
1 'polypeptide(L)' 'MGRFNCRNHADFHFAYLKSIFEAKGLSYSKKFPGEAQEQYYLNQLKKRIDKTEHLKTFQKFINFCDNIRQNFR' A
#
# COMPACT_ATOMS: atom_id res chain seq x y z
N MET A 1 22.10 12.37 16.15
CA MET A 1 21.26 12.31 14.92
C MET A 1 22.12 11.83 13.75
N GLY A 2 22.38 10.52 13.58
CA GLY A 2 23.47 10.10 12.65
C GLY A 2 23.43 8.67 12.11
N ARG A 3 22.26 8.10 11.80
CA ARG A 3 22.18 6.72 11.24
C ARG A 3 21.66 6.63 9.81
N PHE A 4 21.08 7.68 9.24
CA PHE A 4 20.51 7.65 7.90
C PHE A 4 21.15 8.76 7.05
N ASN A 5 22.10 8.38 6.20
CA ASN A 5 22.70 9.28 5.22
C ASN A 5 21.82 9.28 3.96
N CYS A 6 20.78 10.12 3.97
CA CYS A 6 19.74 10.15 2.94
C CYS A 6 19.87 11.41 2.08
N ARG A 7 19.81 11.27 0.75
CA ARG A 7 19.98 12.42 -0.18
C ARG A 7 18.69 13.22 -0.31
N ASN A 8 17.56 12.58 -0.10
CA ASN A 8 16.24 13.19 -0.13
C ASN A 8 15.28 12.49 0.85
N HIS A 9 14.06 13.03 0.94
CA HIS A 9 13.04 12.52 1.85
C HIS A 9 12.56 11.10 1.51
N ALA A 10 12.59 10.72 0.23
CA ALA A 10 12.21 9.37 -0.20
C ALA A 10 13.24 8.32 0.27
N ASP A 11 14.53 8.64 0.19
CA ASP A 11 15.60 7.77 0.72
C ASP A 11 15.44 7.54 2.23
N PHE A 12 15.08 8.61 2.96
CA PHE A 12 14.80 8.51 4.39
C PHE A 12 13.59 7.63 4.66
N HIS A 13 12.46 7.85 3.98
CA HIS A 13 11.27 7.02 4.14
C HIS A 13 11.54 5.56 3.80
N PHE A 14 12.30 5.30 2.74
CA PHE A 14 12.67 3.94 2.38
C PHE A 14 13.49 3.27 3.48
N ALA A 15 14.57 3.92 3.94
CA ALA A 15 15.42 3.35 4.99
C ALA A 15 14.66 3.16 6.31
N TYR A 16 13.83 4.13 6.69
CA TYR A 16 12.98 4.05 7.87
C TYR A 16 11.98 2.90 7.81
N LEU A 17 11.24 2.77 6.70
CA LEU A 17 10.27 1.69 6.52
C LEU A 17 10.97 0.32 6.50
N LYS A 18 12.13 0.22 5.86
CA LYS A 18 12.92 -1.01 5.85
C LYS A 18 13.30 -1.43 7.28
N SER A 19 13.80 -0.50 8.10
CA SER A 19 14.13 -0.79 9.50
C SER A 19 12.92 -1.20 10.33
N ILE A 20 11.73 -0.62 10.09
CA ILE A 20 10.50 -1.05 10.76
C ILE A 20 10.15 -2.50 10.38
N PHE A 21 10.26 -2.84 9.11
CA PHE A 21 9.93 -4.18 8.62
C PHE A 21 10.88 -5.21 9.23
N GLU A 22 12.18 -4.93 9.24
CA GLU A 22 13.19 -5.75 9.91
C GLU A 22 12.89 -5.92 11.41
N ALA A 23 12.58 -4.85 12.13
CA ALA A 23 12.27 -4.90 13.56
C ALA A 23 11.01 -5.73 13.88
N LYS A 24 10.04 -5.77 12.95
CA LYS A 24 8.83 -6.58 13.09
C LYS A 24 8.98 -8.01 12.55
N GLY A 25 10.16 -8.38 12.03
CA GLY A 25 10.35 -9.66 11.34
C GLY A 25 9.49 -9.81 10.08
N LEU A 26 9.02 -8.69 9.51
CA LEU A 26 8.20 -8.68 8.32
C LEU A 26 9.09 -8.59 7.08
N SER A 27 8.80 -9.44 6.10
CA SER A 27 9.43 -9.38 4.79
C SER A 27 8.36 -9.36 3.71
N TYR A 28 8.52 -8.46 2.74
CA TYR A 28 7.67 -8.43 1.56
C TYR A 28 8.35 -9.20 0.44
N SER A 29 7.64 -10.18 -0.12
CA SER A 29 8.01 -10.75 -1.42
C SER A 29 6.79 -10.77 -2.33
N LYS A 30 6.99 -10.70 -3.65
CA LYS A 30 5.87 -10.80 -4.60
C LYS A 30 5.13 -12.14 -4.49
N LYS A 31 5.84 -13.20 -4.07
CA LYS A 31 5.26 -14.53 -3.84
C LYS A 31 4.49 -14.62 -2.52
N PHE A 32 4.96 -13.91 -1.48
CA PHE A 32 4.37 -13.85 -0.16
C PHE A 32 4.27 -12.38 0.29
N PRO A 33 3.20 -11.68 -0.12
CA PRO A 33 3.04 -10.25 0.13
C PRO A 33 2.58 -9.94 1.56
N GLY A 34 2.27 -10.96 2.36
CA GLY A 34 1.88 -10.84 3.77
C GLY A 34 0.68 -9.93 3.93
N GLU A 35 0.81 -8.95 4.83
CA GLU A 35 -0.22 -7.95 5.16
C GLU A 35 -0.90 -7.27 3.95
N ALA A 36 -0.23 -7.17 2.80
CA ALA A 36 -0.82 -6.56 1.60
C ALA A 36 -1.96 -7.40 0.97
N GLN A 37 -2.09 -8.68 1.34
CA GLN A 37 -3.22 -9.53 0.92
C GLN A 37 -4.43 -9.40 1.85
N GLU A 38 -4.26 -8.81 3.03
CA GLU A 38 -5.28 -8.77 4.06
C GLU A 38 -6.37 -7.74 3.74
N GLN A 39 -7.60 -8.05 4.15
CA GLN A 39 -8.77 -7.20 3.86
C GLN A 39 -8.59 -5.77 4.39
N TYR A 40 -7.93 -5.61 5.55
CA TYR A 40 -7.72 -4.30 6.13
C TYR A 40 -6.83 -3.42 5.24
N TYR A 41 -5.86 -4.00 4.53
CA TYR A 41 -4.97 -3.26 3.64
C TYR A 41 -5.76 -2.72 2.45
N LEU A 42 -6.59 -3.56 1.83
CA LEU A 42 -7.50 -3.15 0.75
C LEU A 42 -8.45 -2.03 1.21
N ASN A 43 -8.99 -2.12 2.44
CA ASN A 43 -9.87 -1.08 2.98
C ASN A 43 -9.15 0.27 3.14
N GLN A 44 -7.87 0.26 3.53
CA GLN A 44 -7.08 1.49 3.61
C GLN A 44 -6.77 2.06 2.22
N LEU A 45 -6.54 1.21 1.21
CA LEU A 45 -6.39 1.66 -0.18
C LEU A 45 -7.67 2.34 -0.70
N LYS A 46 -8.85 1.78 -0.41
CA LYS A 46 -10.13 2.40 -0.75
C LYS A 46 -10.30 3.76 -0.08
N LYS A 47 -10.01 3.86 1.22
CA LYS A 47 -10.03 5.16 1.93
C LYS A 47 -9.08 6.19 1.33
N ARG A 48 -7.95 5.76 0.76
CA ARG A 48 -6.96 6.66 0.14
C ARG A 48 -7.42 7.19 -1.21
N ILE A 49 -8.20 6.41 -1.97
CA ILE A 49 -8.87 6.88 -3.19
C ILE A 49 -9.74 8.10 -2.88
N ASP A 50 -10.49 8.06 -1.77
CA ASP A 50 -11.41 9.14 -1.42
C ASP A 50 -10.69 10.41 -0.93
N LYS A 51 -9.48 10.26 -0.38
CA LYS A 51 -8.73 11.37 0.24
C LYS A 51 -7.72 12.04 -0.68
N THR A 52 -7.26 11.34 -1.72
CA THR A 52 -6.15 11.80 -2.57
C THR A 52 -6.41 11.47 -4.04
N GLU A 53 -5.93 12.33 -4.94
CA GLU A 53 -6.00 12.10 -6.38
C GLU A 53 -4.98 11.07 -6.92
N HIS A 54 -4.20 10.42 -6.05
CA HIS A 54 -3.05 9.61 -6.47
C HIS A 54 -3.41 8.23 -7.04
N LEU A 55 -4.63 7.73 -6.79
CA LEU A 55 -5.02 6.34 -7.10
C LEU A 55 -6.16 6.25 -8.14
N LYS A 56 -6.26 7.20 -9.09
CA LYS A 56 -7.35 7.27 -10.07
C LYS A 56 -7.50 5.99 -10.93
N THR A 57 -6.41 5.37 -11.35
CA THR A 57 -6.46 4.11 -12.13
C THR A 57 -6.97 2.94 -11.30
N PHE A 58 -6.54 2.86 -10.03
CA PHE A 58 -7.03 1.85 -9.09
C PHE A 58 -8.52 2.06 -8.77
N GLN A 59 -8.97 3.31 -8.60
CA GLN A 59 -10.39 3.65 -8.44
C GLN A 59 -11.24 3.14 -9.61
N LYS A 60 -10.80 3.39 -10.86
CA LYS A 60 -11.51 2.87 -12.05
C LYS A 60 -11.67 1.35 -12.01
N PHE A 61 -10.62 0.64 -11.61
CA PHE A 61 -10.66 -0.81 -11.48
C PHE A 61 -11.63 -1.27 -10.38
N ILE A 62 -11.60 -0.65 -9.20
CA ILE A 62 -12.55 -0.99 -8.12
C ILE A 62 -14.00 -0.75 -8.56
N ASN A 63 -14.28 0.39 -9.20
CA ASN A 63 -15.61 0.70 -9.72
C ASN A 63 -16.06 -0.33 -10.76
N PHE A 64 -15.15 -0.79 -11.64
CA PHE A 64 -15.44 -1.85 -12.59
C PHE A 64 -15.82 -3.17 -11.90
N CYS A 65 -15.05 -3.60 -10.90
CA CYS A 65 -15.38 -4.80 -10.12
C CYS A 65 -16.73 -4.67 -9.40
N ASP A 66 -17.04 -3.50 -8.84
CA ASP A 66 -18.31 -3.25 -8.16
C ASP A 66 -19.49 -3.27 -9.15
N ASN A 67 -19.34 -2.71 -10.35
CA ASN A 67 -20.36 -2.79 -11.40
C ASN A 67 -20.66 -4.23 -11.81
N ILE A 68 -19.61 -5.04 -12.04
CA ILE A 68 -19.77 -6.48 -12.31
C ILE A 68 -20.56 -7.13 -11.17
N ARG A 69 -20.13 -6.93 -9.93
CA ARG A 69 -20.77 -7.56 -8.76
C ARG A 69 -22.26 -7.21 -8.62
N GLN A 70 -22.69 -6.02 -9.01
CA GLN A 70 -24.10 -5.63 -8.97
C GLN A 70 -24.91 -6.20 -10.14
N ASN A 71 -24.30 -6.38 -11.31
CA ASN A 71 -24.98 -6.96 -12.47
C ASN A 71 -25.18 -8.48 -12.38
N PHE A 72 -24.42 -9.17 -11.52
CA PHE A 72 -24.53 -10.61 -11.29
C PHE A 72 -25.25 -10.97 -9.97
N ARG A 73 -25.92 -9.99 -9.34
CA ARG A 73 -26.80 -10.18 -8.18
C ARG A 73 -28.26 -10.06 -8.59
#